data_AF-A0A434AGJ8-F1
#
_entry.id   AF-A0A434AGJ8-F1
#
_cell.length_a   1.000
_cell.length_b   1.000
_cell.length_c   1.000
_cell.angle_alpha   90.00
_cell.angle_beta   90.00
_cell.angle_gamma   90.00
#
_symmetry.space_group_name_H-M   'P 1'
#
loop_
_entity.id
_entity.type
_entity.pdbx_description
1 polymer ?
#
loop_
_entity_poly.entity_id
_entity_poly.type
_entity_poly.pdbx_seq_one_letter_code
_entity_poly.pdbx_strand_id
1 'polypeptide(L)'
;MGFTSFFKKPEHKRFNMQPRYWDPSKEEREERERRIKAELGISDENGQYIPNIKGRMKSELRHKHSDARGARQKSNIRLIVILLILLFAAYIYLYGWNGIL
;
A
#
# COMPACT_ATOMS: atom_id res chain seq x y z
N MET A 1 -7.43 -23.71 -30.25
CA MET A 1 -7.36 -22.28 -30.60
C MET A 1 -8.30 -21.51 -29.69
N GLY A 2 -7.82 -20.47 -28.98
CA GLY A 2 -8.68 -19.62 -28.14
C GLY A 2 -8.01 -19.04 -26.88
N PHE A 3 -6.80 -18.49 -26.99
CA PHE A 3 -6.11 -17.78 -25.90
C PHE A 3 -5.93 -16.29 -26.26
N THR A 4 -7.04 -15.55 -26.41
CA THR A 4 -6.96 -14.10 -26.68
C THR A 4 -8.11 -13.35 -25.97
N SER A 5 -8.05 -13.25 -24.65
CA SER A 5 -8.80 -12.20 -23.94
C SER A 5 -8.05 -11.73 -22.69
N PHE A 6 -6.85 -11.19 -22.90
CA PHE A 6 -6.03 -10.61 -21.83
C PHE A 6 -6.35 -9.13 -21.52
N PHE A 7 -7.42 -8.57 -22.09
CA PHE A 7 -7.77 -7.15 -21.95
C PHE A 7 -9.23 -6.88 -21.56
N LYS A 8 -9.92 -7.83 -20.91
CA LYS A 8 -11.23 -7.54 -20.32
C LYS A 8 -11.04 -6.78 -19.01
N LYS A 9 -11.24 -5.45 -19.04
CA LYS A 9 -11.25 -4.65 -17.81
C LYS A 9 -12.48 -5.08 -16.98
N PRO A 10 -12.31 -5.51 -15.72
CA PRO A 10 -13.45 -5.82 -14.88
C PRO A 10 -14.27 -4.56 -14.67
N GLU A 11 -15.59 -4.65 -14.85
CA GLU A 11 -16.49 -3.55 -14.53
C GLU A 11 -16.42 -3.28 -13.03
N HIS A 12 -16.36 -2.00 -12.65
CA HIS A 12 -16.28 -1.61 -11.25
C HIS A 12 -17.57 -2.03 -10.55
N LYS A 13 -17.45 -2.71 -9.39
CA LYS A 13 -18.61 -3.06 -8.58
C LYS A 13 -19.26 -1.78 -8.07
N ARG A 14 -20.43 -1.43 -8.61
CA ARG A 14 -21.22 -0.30 -8.11
C ARG A 14 -21.85 -0.70 -6.79
N PHE A 15 -21.55 0.05 -5.74
CA PHE A 15 -22.15 -0.15 -4.43
C PHE A 15 -23.60 0.34 -4.47
N ASN A 16 -24.55 -0.56 -4.67
CA ASN A 16 -25.97 -0.23 -4.60
C ASN A 16 -26.48 -0.46 -3.17
N MET A 17 -25.99 0.34 -2.22
CA MET A 17 -26.58 0.38 -0.89
C MET A 17 -27.82 1.26 -0.94
N GLN A 18 -28.99 0.65 -0.89
CA GLN A 18 -30.23 1.38 -0.69
C GLN A 18 -30.33 1.77 0.80
N PRO A 19 -30.32 3.07 1.15
CA PRO A 19 -30.52 3.49 2.53
C PRO A 19 -31.95 3.15 2.94
N ARG A 20 -32.10 2.25 3.92
CA ARG A 20 -33.41 1.77 4.38
C ARG A 20 -34.11 2.73 5.34
N TYR A 21 -33.35 3.59 6.02
CA TYR A 21 -33.84 4.54 7.00
C TYR A 21 -33.34 5.93 6.64
N TRP A 22 -34.11 6.62 5.79
CA TRP A 22 -33.98 8.05 5.59
C TRP A 22 -35.14 8.74 6.30
N ASP A 23 -34.85 9.43 7.40
CA ASP A 23 -35.80 10.34 8.02
C ASP A 23 -35.36 11.79 7.70
N PRO A 24 -36.05 12.47 6.77
CA PRO A 24 -35.67 13.83 6.36
C PRO A 24 -35.71 14.81 7.53
N SER A 25 -36.53 14.54 8.56
CA SER A 25 -36.65 15.41 9.74
C SER A 25 -35.39 15.39 10.61
N LYS A 26 -34.67 14.26 10.62
CA LYS A 26 -33.45 14.11 11.41
C LYS A 26 -32.29 14.87 10.76
N GLU A 27 -32.18 14.77 9.43
CA GLU A 27 -31.10 15.43 8.70
C GLU A 27 -31.26 16.96 8.68
N GLU A 28 -32.48 17.48 8.50
CA GLU A 28 -32.73 18.93 8.58
C GLU A 28 -32.37 19.53 9.94
N ARG A 29 -32.62 18.78 11.04
CA ARG A 29 -32.23 19.20 12.39
C ARG A 29 -30.71 19.22 12.54
N GLU A 30 -30.04 18.15 12.12
CA GLU A 30 -28.58 18.05 12.18
C GLU A 30 -27.87 19.09 11.28
N GLU A 31 -28.45 19.45 10.13
CA GLU A 31 -27.93 20.51 9.26
C GLU A 31 -28.06 21.90 9.89
N ARG A 32 -29.21 22.21 10.51
CA ARG A 32 -29.41 23.48 11.23
C ARG A 32 -28.46 23.58 12.41
N GLU A 33 -28.34 22.53 13.20
CA GLU A 33 -27.39 22.48 14.31
C GLU A 33 -25.94 22.62 13.82
N ARG A 34 -25.57 22.01 12.69
CA ARG A 34 -24.23 22.12 12.10
C ARG A 34 -23.93 23.54 11.61
N ARG A 35 -24.90 24.23 11.00
CA ARG A 35 -24.75 25.64 10.58
C ARG A 35 -24.57 26.56 11.78
N ILE A 36 -25.43 26.43 12.79
CA ILE A 36 -25.37 27.23 14.02
C ILE A 36 -24.06 27.00 14.76
N LYS A 37 -23.59 25.74 14.86
CA LYS A 37 -22.30 25.42 15.49
C LYS A 37 -21.09 25.95 14.71
N ALA A 38 -21.15 25.96 13.37
CA ALA A 38 -20.10 26.53 12.54
C ALA A 38 -20.01 28.07 12.68
N GLU A 39 -21.15 28.74 12.84
CA GLU A 39 -21.22 30.19 13.06
C GLU A 39 -20.81 30.60 14.47
N LEU A 40 -21.09 29.77 15.49
CA LEU A 40 -20.72 30.06 16.89
C LEU A 40 -19.25 29.80 17.23
N GLY A 41 -18.47 29.15 16.35
CA GLY A 41 -17.05 28.88 16.59
C GLY A 41 -16.76 27.95 17.77
N ILE A 42 -17.78 27.30 18.34
CA ILE A 42 -17.63 26.35 19.44
C ILE A 42 -17.06 25.05 18.86
N SER A 43 -15.77 24.82 19.08
CA SER A 43 -15.21 23.46 18.97
C SER A 43 -15.77 22.64 20.11
N ASP A 44 -16.66 21.71 19.78
CA ASP A 44 -17.15 20.73 20.73
C ASP A 44 -15.96 19.89 21.23
N GLU A 45 -15.62 20.07 22.51
CA GLU A 45 -14.63 19.26 23.23
C GLU A 45 -15.05 17.78 23.30
N ASN A 46 -16.32 17.47 22.99
CA ASN A 46 -16.84 16.12 22.76
C ASN A 46 -16.78 15.69 21.28
N GLY A 47 -15.73 16.12 20.57
CA GLY A 47 -15.08 15.43 19.47
C GLY A 47 -15.97 14.65 18.51
N GLN A 48 -16.78 15.33 17.69
CA GLN A 48 -17.23 14.73 16.43
C GLN A 48 -15.97 14.39 15.62
N TYR A 49 -15.61 13.10 15.58
CA TYR A 49 -14.42 12.63 14.87
C TYR A 49 -14.58 12.96 13.39
N ILE A 50 -13.90 14.01 12.94
CA ILE A 50 -13.70 14.28 11.52
C ILE A 50 -12.49 13.42 11.12
N PRO A 51 -12.67 12.25 10.48
CA PRO A 51 -11.53 11.51 9.99
C PRO A 51 -10.81 12.41 9.00
N ASN A 52 -9.56 12.77 9.32
CA ASN A 52 -8.70 13.47 8.39
C ASN A 52 -8.27 12.47 7.29
N ILE A 53 -9.20 12.15 6.38
CA ILE A 53 -9.02 11.20 5.28
C ILE A 53 -8.09 11.81 4.22
N LYS A 54 -7.98 13.15 4.18
CA LYS A 54 -7.08 13.88 3.28
C LYS A 54 -5.62 13.54 3.63
N GLY A 55 -5.03 12.64 2.84
CA GLY A 55 -3.60 12.28 2.93
C GLY A 55 -3.30 10.87 3.45
N ARG A 56 -4.24 10.19 4.12
CA ARG A 56 -4.03 8.81 4.62
C ARG A 56 -3.81 7.81 3.48
N MET A 57 -4.51 7.96 2.34
CA MET A 57 -4.27 7.11 1.16
C MET A 57 -2.85 7.23 0.60
N LYS A 58 -2.21 8.41 0.69
CA LYS A 58 -0.84 8.61 0.18
C LYS A 58 0.19 7.88 1.06
N SER A 59 -0.08 7.75 2.36
CA SER A 59 0.81 7.03 3.29
C SER A 59 0.86 5.53 2.99
N GLU A 60 -0.30 4.89 2.78
CA GLU A 60 -0.41 3.46 2.46
C GLU A 60 0.31 3.08 1.16
N LEU A 61 0.22 3.94 0.13
CA LEU A 61 0.92 3.73 -1.13
C LEU A 61 2.44 3.86 -1.00
N ARG A 62 2.93 4.70 -0.07
CA ARG A 62 4.36 4.90 0.18
C ARG A 62 4.98 3.69 0.88
N HIS A 63 4.25 3.08 1.83
CA HIS A 63 4.73 1.90 2.57
C HIS A 63 4.89 0.66 1.67
N LYS A 64 3.98 0.45 0.71
CA LYS A 64 4.14 -0.63 -0.28
C LYS A 64 5.41 -0.52 -1.13
N HIS A 65 5.87 0.70 -1.42
CA HIS A 65 7.05 0.93 -2.24
C HIS A 65 8.36 0.78 -1.45
N SER A 66 8.37 1.07 -0.15
CA SER A 66 9.54 0.88 0.71
C SER A 66 9.84 -0.60 0.95
N ASP A 67 8.81 -1.41 1.17
CA ASP A 67 8.97 -2.85 1.44
C ASP A 67 9.50 -3.61 0.22
N ALA A 68 9.06 -3.22 -0.98
CA ALA A 68 9.55 -3.78 -2.24
C ALA A 68 11.06 -3.51 -2.47
N ARG A 69 11.57 -2.34 -2.07
CA ARG A 69 13.01 -2.04 -2.15
C ARG A 69 13.83 -2.83 -1.15
N GLY A 70 13.36 -2.97 0.09
CA GLY A 70 14.02 -3.76 1.13
C GLY A 70 14.12 -5.24 0.77
N ALA A 71 13.05 -5.82 0.20
CA ALA A 71 13.05 -7.20 -0.28
C ALA A 71 14.04 -7.42 -1.43
N ARG A 72 14.17 -6.46 -2.36
CA ARG A 72 15.07 -6.55 -3.52
C ARG A 72 16.55 -6.47 -3.15
N GLN A 73 16.90 -5.65 -2.15
CA GLN A 73 18.29 -5.57 -1.65
C GLN A 73 18.78 -6.88 -1.01
N LYS A 74 17.92 -7.59 -0.26
CA LYS A 74 18.28 -8.90 0.32
C LYS A 74 18.59 -9.97 -0.74
N SER A 75 17.93 -9.92 -1.90
CA SER A 75 18.17 -10.86 -2.99
C SER A 75 19.53 -10.64 -3.66
N ASN A 76 19.89 -9.37 -3.91
CA ASN A 76 21.14 -9.03 -4.59
C ASN A 76 22.38 -9.39 -3.76
N ILE A 77 22.31 -9.24 -2.43
CA ILE A 77 23.41 -9.65 -1.53
C ILE A 77 23.65 -11.17 -1.62
N ARG A 78 22.59 -11.98 -1.69
CA ARG A 78 22.71 -13.43 -1.85
C ARG A 78 23.46 -13.80 -3.13
N LEU A 79 23.18 -13.13 -4.25
CA LEU A 79 23.87 -13.35 -5.52
C LEU A 79 25.37 -13.02 -5.42
N ILE A 80 25.73 -11.91 -4.75
CA ILE A 80 27.13 -11.51 -4.56
C ILE A 80 27.87 -12.55 -3.69
N VAL A 81 27.25 -13.04 -2.62
CA VAL A 81 27.85 -14.08 -1.77
C VAL A 81 28.10 -15.38 -2.55
N ILE A 82 27.13 -15.84 -3.33
CA ILE A 82 27.29 -17.04 -4.18
C ILE A 82 28.41 -16.84 -5.21
N LEU A 83 28.48 -15.66 -5.84
CA LEU A 83 29.51 -15.34 -6.82
C LEU A 83 30.92 -15.30 -6.21
N LEU A 84 31.07 -14.74 -5.00
CA LEU A 84 32.35 -14.75 -4.28
C LEU A 84 32.79 -16.17 -3.90
N ILE A 85 31.88 -17.02 -3.44
CA ILE A 85 32.18 -18.43 -3.13
C ILE A 85 32.63 -19.17 -4.40
N LEU A 86 31.93 -18.99 -5.52
CA LEU A 86 32.30 -19.60 -6.81
C LEU A 86 33.68 -19.13 -7.30
N LEU A 87 33.96 -17.82 -7.22
CA LEU A 87 35.28 -17.29 -7.58
C LEU A 87 36.38 -17.82 -6.67
N PHE A 88 36.13 -17.94 -5.37
CA PHE A 88 37.09 -18.50 -4.43
C PHE A 88 37.37 -19.99 -4.70
N ALA A 89 36.33 -20.77 -4.97
CA ALA A 89 36.48 -22.18 -5.36
C ALA A 89 37.23 -22.33 -6.69
N ALA A 90 36.93 -21.49 -7.69
CA ALA A 90 37.64 -21.47 -8.96
C ALA A 90 39.11 -21.06 -8.79
N TYR A 91 39.40 -20.10 -7.90
CA TYR A 91 40.76 -19.69 -7.56
C TYR A 91 41.56 -20.84 -6.94
N ILE A 92 40.98 -21.54 -5.96
CA ILE A 92 41.61 -22.74 -5.37
C ILE A 92 41.81 -23.84 -6.42
N TYR A 93 40.84 -24.07 -7.30
CA TYR A 93 40.97 -25.07 -8.36
C TYR A 93 42.09 -24.73 -9.34
N LEU A 94 42.19 -23.47 -9.79
CA LEU A 94 43.17 -23.05 -10.80
C LEU A 94 44.59 -22.90 -10.25
N TYR A 95 44.73 -22.36 -9.03
CA TYR A 95 46.04 -22.10 -8.42
C TYR A 95 46.50 -23.21 -7.47
N GLY A 96 45.57 -23.94 -6.83
CA GLY A 96 45.88 -25.07 -5.96
C GLY A 96 46.27 -26.34 -6.72
N TRP A 97 45.92 -26.47 -8.01
CA TRP A 97 46.38 -27.57 -8.86
C TRP A 97 47.88 -27.47 -9.21
N ASN A 98 48.47 -26.27 -9.19
CA ASN A 98 49.87 -26.05 -9.59
C ASN A 98 50.90 -26.26 -8.45
N GLY A 99 50.49 -26.84 -7.31
CA GLY A 99 51.36 -27.05 -6.15
C GLY A 99 51.34 -28.46 -5.54
N ILE A 100 50.69 -29.43 -6.18
CA ILE A 100 50.51 -30.80 -5.64
C ILE A 100 50.99 -31.91 -6.61
N LEU A 101 51.55 -31.58 -7.78
CA LEU A 101 52.30 -32.53 -8.61
C LEU A 101 53.68 -32.00 -8.97
#